data_AF-A0A3E0P3Y1-F1
#
_entry.id   AF-A0A3E0P3Y1-F1
#
_cell.length_a   1.000
_cell.length_b   1.000
_cell.length_c   1.000
_cell.angle_alpha   90.00
_cell.angle_beta   90.00
_cell.angle_gamma   90.00
#
_symmetry.space_group_name_H-M   'P 1'
#
loop_
_entity.id
_entity.type
_entity.pdbx_description
1 polymer ?
#
loop_
_entity_poly.entity_id
_entity_poly.type
_entity_poly.pdbx_seq_one_letter_code
_entity_poly.pdbx_strand_id
1 'polypeptide(L)'
;MEPKSSEKKRLVSLPSLIGWLSVCLLAAAYGRTLDERWQVIWAEMGAFGLVAAVGLGSIERIRLARQQKTRDKVTKARFETGLARLNQHSATIDSINAAVRKLAHQATLDTRRKLGHAQRNRRRDQMEMLADYPLTITPVDAKGELGIAAPSTAGSLQQISSRVVSFEHAEPIPEQTVLLTFHLGEQQRLSFVVDVTWTRAVDDGFASGGTVLAVGVPSSEPEPVAS
;
A
#
# COMPACT_ATOMS: atom_id res chain seq x y z
N MET A 1 -5.37 -22.73 16.57
CA MET A 1 -6.59 -22.06 16.05
C MET A 1 -6.33 -21.75 14.59
N GLU A 2 -6.77 -22.63 13.69
CA GLU A 2 -6.58 -22.45 12.24
C GLU A 2 -7.65 -21.51 11.68
N PRO A 3 -7.29 -20.53 10.85
CA PRO A 3 -8.28 -19.70 10.18
C PRO A 3 -8.99 -20.54 9.10
N LYS A 4 -10.30 -20.74 9.28
CA LYS A 4 -11.18 -21.27 8.22
C LYS A 4 -11.13 -20.31 7.04
N SER A 5 -10.36 -20.68 6.02
CA SER A 5 -10.33 -20.03 4.72
C SER A 5 -11.74 -20.05 4.13
N SER A 6 -12.42 -18.90 4.14
CA SER A 6 -13.71 -18.75 3.48
C SER A 6 -13.50 -18.90 1.98
N GLU A 7 -13.85 -20.07 1.46
CA GLU A 7 -13.84 -20.38 0.04
C GLU A 7 -14.85 -19.47 -0.68
N LYS A 8 -14.40 -18.28 -1.08
CA LYS A 8 -15.18 -17.39 -1.94
C LYS A 8 -15.30 -18.06 -3.30
N LYS A 9 -16.41 -18.79 -3.51
CA LYS A 9 -16.87 -19.23 -4.83
C LYS A 9 -17.09 -18.00 -5.69
N ARG A 10 -16.04 -17.54 -6.37
CA ARG A 10 -16.16 -16.44 -7.34
C ARG A 10 -16.82 -17.00 -8.59
N LEU A 11 -18.08 -16.59 -8.73
CA LEU A 11 -18.94 -16.81 -9.88
C LEU A 11 -18.21 -16.35 -11.15
N VAL A 12 -18.39 -17.10 -12.23
CA VAL A 12 -17.94 -16.75 -13.59
C VAL A 12 -18.31 -15.29 -13.88
N SER A 13 -17.43 -14.52 -14.54
CA SER A 13 -17.70 -13.11 -14.78
C SER A 13 -19.01 -12.98 -15.56
N LEU A 14 -19.96 -12.26 -14.96
CA LEU A 14 -21.32 -12.06 -15.47
C LEU A 14 -21.35 -11.70 -16.98
N PRO A 15 -20.42 -10.86 -17.51
CA PRO A 15 -20.38 -10.52 -18.93
C PRO A 15 -20.07 -11.69 -19.87
N SER A 16 -19.20 -12.63 -19.48
CA SER A 16 -18.85 -13.76 -20.35
C SER A 16 -20.00 -14.76 -20.47
N LEU A 17 -20.76 -14.93 -19.39
CA LEU A 17 -21.95 -15.78 -19.35
C LEU A 17 -23.08 -15.17 -20.21
N ILE A 18 -23.25 -13.85 -20.16
CA ILE A 18 -24.20 -13.11 -21.02
C ILE A 18 -23.81 -13.26 -22.50
N GLY A 19 -22.53 -13.10 -22.84
CA GLY A 19 -22.06 -13.24 -24.22
C GLY A 19 -22.38 -14.62 -24.81
N TRP A 20 -22.10 -15.69 -24.07
CA TRP A 20 -22.41 -17.05 -24.50
C TRP A 20 -23.92 -17.34 -24.59
N LEU A 21 -24.71 -16.90 -23.60
CA LEU A 21 -26.17 -17.03 -23.66
C LEU A 21 -26.75 -16.30 -24.88
N SER A 22 -26.24 -15.11 -25.19
CA SER A 22 -26.70 -14.34 -26.34
C SER A 22 -26.40 -15.05 -27.66
N VAL A 23 -25.21 -15.66 -27.80
CA VAL A 23 -24.85 -16.44 -28.99
C VAL A 23 -25.72 -17.70 -29.12
N CYS A 24 -25.97 -18.41 -28.02
CA CYS A 24 -26.85 -19.59 -28.01
C CYS A 24 -28.29 -19.24 -28.37
N LEU A 25 -28.82 -18.12 -27.86
CA LEU A 25 -30.16 -17.64 -28.21
C LEU A 25 -30.26 -17.20 -29.67
N LEU A 26 -29.23 -16.52 -30.19
CA LEU A 26 -29.18 -16.14 -31.60
C LEU A 26 -29.16 -17.37 -32.51
N ALA A 27 -28.36 -18.39 -32.16
CA ALA A 27 -28.30 -19.65 -32.88
C ALA A 27 -29.63 -20.42 -32.82
N ALA A 28 -30.30 -20.43 -31.66
CA ALA A 28 -31.62 -21.07 -31.52
C ALA A 28 -32.71 -20.34 -32.31
N ALA A 29 -32.66 -19.00 -32.38
CA ALA A 29 -33.61 -18.21 -33.15
C ALA A 29 -33.46 -18.41 -34.67
N TYR A 30 -32.21 -18.49 -35.16
CA TYR A 30 -31.91 -18.72 -36.59
C TYR A 30 -32.00 -20.19 -37.01
N GLY A 31 -31.90 -21.13 -36.07
CA GLY A 31 -31.93 -22.57 -36.33
C GLY A 31 -33.23 -23.06 -36.98
N ARG A 32 -34.35 -22.37 -36.77
CA ARG A 32 -35.66 -22.72 -37.35
C ARG A 32 -35.72 -22.62 -38.88
N THR A 33 -34.84 -21.83 -39.49
CA THR A 33 -34.73 -21.68 -40.96
C THR A 33 -33.59 -22.49 -41.56
N LEU A 34 -32.79 -23.17 -40.74
CA LEU A 34 -31.63 -23.94 -41.17
C LEU A 34 -31.97 -25.43 -41.29
N ASP A 35 -31.40 -26.05 -42.31
CA ASP A 35 -31.50 -27.48 -42.62
C ASP A 35 -31.09 -28.34 -41.42
N GLU A 36 -31.75 -29.49 -41.19
CA GLU A 36 -31.51 -30.37 -40.02
C GLU A 36 -30.02 -30.73 -39.83
N ARG A 37 -29.28 -30.88 -40.94
CA ARG A 37 -27.85 -31.17 -40.91
C ARG A 37 -27.02 -30.06 -40.25
N TRP A 38 -27.39 -28.80 -40.46
CA TRP A 38 -26.69 -27.67 -39.85
C TRP A 38 -26.99 -27.56 -38.35
N GLN A 39 -28.17 -27.95 -37.91
CA GLN A 39 -28.52 -27.94 -36.48
C GLN A 39 -27.63 -28.89 -35.67
N VAL A 40 -27.34 -30.08 -36.21
CA VAL A 40 -26.45 -31.06 -35.57
C VAL A 40 -25.03 -30.51 -35.44
N ILE A 41 -24.49 -29.93 -36.52
CA ILE A 41 -23.13 -29.34 -36.54
C ILE A 41 -23.04 -28.18 -35.53
N TRP A 42 -24.06 -27.32 -35.46
CA TRP A 42 -24.08 -26.22 -34.51
C TRP A 42 -24.21 -26.68 -33.06
N ALA A 43 -24.97 -27.74 -32.77
CA ALA A 43 -25.07 -28.32 -31.43
C ALA A 43 -23.72 -28.87 -30.96
N GLU A 44 -22.99 -29.56 -31.84
CA GLU A 44 -21.65 -30.08 -31.53
C GLU A 44 -20.63 -28.96 -31.31
N MET A 45 -20.63 -27.93 -32.17
CA MET A 45 -19.75 -26.77 -32.00
C MET A 45 -20.08 -25.95 -30.75
N GLY A 46 -21.37 -25.80 -30.43
CA GLY A 46 -21.82 -25.11 -29.21
C GLY A 46 -21.38 -25.85 -27.95
N ALA A 47 -21.51 -27.18 -27.92
CA ALA A 47 -21.04 -28.00 -26.81
C ALA A 47 -19.51 -27.88 -26.64
N PHE A 48 -18.75 -27.92 -27.74
CA PHE A 48 -17.30 -27.73 -27.71
C PHE A 48 -16.91 -26.33 -27.18
N GLY A 49 -17.59 -25.30 -27.64
CA GLY A 49 -17.38 -23.91 -27.20
C GLY A 49 -17.62 -23.72 -25.69
N LEU A 50 -18.67 -24.33 -25.16
CA LEU A 50 -18.99 -24.27 -23.73
C LEU A 50 -17.94 -25.00 -22.88
N VAL A 51 -17.49 -26.18 -23.31
CA VAL A 51 -16.39 -26.92 -22.65
C VAL A 51 -15.10 -26.11 -22.69
N ALA A 52 -14.76 -25.50 -23.83
CA ALA A 52 -13.57 -24.66 -23.97
C ALA A 52 -13.62 -23.41 -23.07
N ALA A 53 -14.77 -22.75 -22.96
CA ALA A 53 -14.96 -21.58 -22.10
C ALA A 53 -14.78 -21.93 -20.61
N VAL A 54 -15.32 -23.06 -20.16
CA VAL A 54 -15.12 -23.57 -18.79
C VAL A 54 -13.64 -23.95 -18.55
N GLY A 55 -13.00 -24.57 -19.53
CA GLY A 55 -11.58 -24.92 -19.48
C GLY A 55 -10.66 -23.71 -19.36
N LEU A 56 -10.85 -22.69 -20.21
CA LEU A 56 -10.07 -21.45 -20.19
C LEU A 56 -10.23 -20.69 -18.86
N GLY A 57 -11.46 -20.60 -18.34
CA GLY A 57 -11.69 -20.00 -17.02
C GLY A 57 -10.97 -20.72 -15.88
N SER A 58 -10.74 -22.03 -16.01
CA SER A 58 -10.00 -22.83 -15.04
C SER A 58 -8.49 -22.57 -15.10
N ILE A 59 -7.94 -22.44 -16.30
CA ILE A 59 -6.51 -22.16 -16.51
C ILE A 59 -6.14 -20.78 -15.96
N GLU A 60 -6.98 -19.77 -16.21
CA GLU A 60 -6.75 -18.42 -15.71
C GLU A 60 -6.78 -18.36 -14.18
N ARG A 61 -7.67 -19.13 -13.52
CA ARG A 61 -7.68 -19.32 -12.07
C ARG A 61 -6.38 -19.92 -11.55
N ILE A 62 -5.86 -20.95 -12.22
CA ILE A 62 -4.58 -21.58 -11.82
C ILE A 62 -3.44 -20.56 -11.97
N ARG A 63 -3.44 -19.74 -13.03
CA ARG A 63 -2.42 -18.72 -13.24
C ARG A 63 -2.46 -17.63 -12.18
N LEU A 64 -3.65 -17.10 -11.85
CA LEU A 64 -3.84 -16.12 -10.77
C LEU A 64 -3.48 -16.69 -9.41
N ALA A 65 -3.89 -17.94 -9.10
CA ALA A 65 -3.52 -18.60 -7.86
C ALA A 65 -2.01 -18.84 -7.74
N ARG A 66 -1.33 -19.15 -8.86
CA ARG A 66 0.14 -19.25 -8.89
C ARG A 66 0.82 -17.89 -8.68
N GLN A 67 0.30 -16.82 -9.29
CA GLN A 67 0.81 -15.46 -9.09
C GLN A 67 0.60 -14.96 -7.65
N GLN A 68 -0.53 -15.29 -7.03
CA GLN A 68 -0.75 -15.02 -5.61
C GLN A 68 0.22 -15.82 -4.75
N LYS A 69 0.38 -17.13 -4.99
CA LYS A 69 1.36 -17.95 -4.25
C LYS A 69 2.79 -17.47 -4.40
N THR A 70 3.22 -16.96 -5.56
CA THR A 70 4.56 -16.38 -5.70
C THR A 70 4.68 -15.05 -4.96
N ARG A 71 3.66 -14.18 -5.01
CA ARG A 71 3.63 -12.95 -4.20
C ARG A 71 3.63 -13.25 -2.70
N ASP A 72 2.86 -14.23 -2.26
CA ASP A 72 2.80 -14.67 -0.87
C ASP A 72 4.12 -15.30 -0.42
N LYS A 73 4.80 -16.05 -1.30
CA LYS A 73 6.14 -16.58 -1.00
C LYS A 73 7.19 -15.48 -0.91
N VAL A 74 7.16 -14.49 -1.81
CA VAL A 74 8.11 -13.37 -1.77
C VAL A 74 7.88 -12.49 -0.55
N THR A 75 6.62 -12.19 -0.22
CA THR A 75 6.28 -11.47 1.00
C THR A 75 6.63 -12.28 2.24
N LYS A 76 6.30 -13.58 2.30
CA LYS A 76 6.66 -14.44 3.44
C LYS A 76 8.17 -14.60 3.61
N ALA A 77 8.94 -14.72 2.53
CA ALA A 77 10.40 -14.77 2.60
C ALA A 77 10.99 -13.42 3.08
N ARG A 78 10.42 -12.29 2.64
CA ARG A 78 10.77 -10.96 3.18
C ARG A 78 10.37 -10.84 4.65
N PHE A 79 9.23 -11.38 5.06
CA PHE A 79 8.80 -11.41 6.46
C PHE A 79 9.66 -12.34 7.31
N GLU A 80 10.08 -13.50 6.84
CA GLU A 80 10.92 -14.45 7.60
C GLU A 80 12.36 -13.93 7.74
N THR A 81 12.92 -13.36 6.67
CA THR A 81 14.23 -12.66 6.72
C THR A 81 14.13 -11.39 7.57
N GLY A 82 12.98 -10.70 7.51
CA GLY A 82 12.63 -9.59 8.37
C GLY A 82 12.41 -10.00 9.83
N LEU A 83 11.86 -11.18 10.12
CA LEU A 83 11.56 -11.70 11.46
C LEU A 83 12.84 -12.13 12.19
N ALA A 84 13.78 -12.73 11.47
CA ALA A 84 15.12 -13.00 11.99
C ALA A 84 15.86 -11.70 12.34
N ARG A 85 15.66 -10.64 11.55
CA ARG A 85 16.17 -9.29 11.83
C ARG A 85 15.36 -8.57 12.93
N LEU A 86 14.06 -8.84 13.05
CA LEU A 86 13.15 -8.27 14.05
C LEU A 86 13.36 -8.85 15.46
N ASN A 87 13.95 -10.04 15.59
CA ASN A 87 14.33 -10.56 16.90
C ASN A 87 15.53 -9.78 17.50
N GLN A 88 16.27 -9.03 16.67
CA GLN A 88 17.18 -7.96 17.11
C GLN A 88 16.44 -6.60 17.29
N HIS A 89 15.17 -6.48 16.88
CA HIS A 89 14.36 -5.25 16.90
C HIS A 89 13.41 -5.06 18.10
N SER A 90 13.43 -5.92 19.13
CA SER A 90 12.71 -5.59 20.37
C SER A 90 13.20 -4.25 20.96
N ALA A 91 14.51 -3.99 20.87
CA ALA A 91 15.12 -2.68 21.17
C ALA A 91 14.68 -1.56 20.21
N THR A 92 14.21 -1.91 19.02
CA THR A 92 13.78 -0.96 17.97
C THR A 92 12.31 -0.58 18.11
N ILE A 93 11.44 -1.45 18.63
CA ILE A 93 10.05 -1.07 18.95
C ILE A 93 10.02 -0.03 20.07
N ASP A 94 10.86 -0.21 21.09
CA ASP A 94 11.00 0.78 22.17
C ASP A 94 11.61 2.09 21.64
N SER A 95 12.56 2.02 20.70
CA SER A 95 13.12 3.22 20.08
C SER A 95 12.09 3.94 19.18
N ILE A 96 11.24 3.21 18.44
CA ILE A 96 10.13 3.77 17.65
C ILE A 96 9.14 4.45 18.59
N ASN A 97 8.72 3.79 19.68
CA ASN A 97 7.81 4.37 20.65
C ASN A 97 8.41 5.63 21.29
N ALA A 98 9.70 5.61 21.65
CA ALA A 98 10.40 6.77 22.18
C ALA A 98 10.50 7.91 21.15
N ALA A 99 10.77 7.59 19.88
CA ALA A 99 10.83 8.55 18.78
C ALA A 99 9.47 9.20 18.49
N VAL A 100 8.39 8.42 18.43
CA VAL A 100 7.03 8.94 18.27
C VAL A 100 6.65 9.82 19.45
N ARG A 101 7.01 9.46 20.69
CA ARG A 101 6.81 10.32 21.86
C ARG A 101 7.61 11.61 21.78
N LYS A 102 8.85 11.58 21.30
CA LYS A 102 9.69 12.78 21.07
C LYS A 102 9.07 13.69 20.02
N LEU A 103 8.63 13.13 18.89
CA LEU A 103 7.94 13.86 17.82
C LEU A 103 6.65 14.51 18.34
N ALA A 104 5.80 13.74 19.04
CA ALA A 104 4.59 14.25 19.68
C ALA A 104 4.89 15.39 20.65
N HIS A 105 5.89 15.20 21.53
CA HIS A 105 6.29 16.23 22.49
C HIS A 105 6.75 17.51 21.78
N GLN A 106 7.57 17.42 20.75
CA GLN A 106 8.04 18.60 20.03
C GLN A 106 6.94 19.30 19.23
N ALA A 107 6.06 18.56 18.56
CA ALA A 107 4.93 19.16 17.88
C ALA A 107 4.04 19.96 18.84
N THR A 108 3.84 19.47 20.07
CA THR A 108 3.11 20.25 21.09
C THR A 108 3.86 21.51 21.52
N LEU A 109 5.20 21.49 21.58
CA LEU A 109 6.01 22.66 21.90
C LEU A 109 5.96 23.72 20.79
N ASP A 110 6.09 23.31 19.54
CA ASP A 110 6.01 24.21 18.40
C ASP A 110 4.61 24.77 18.23
N THR A 111 3.58 23.95 18.45
CA THR A 111 2.19 24.40 18.49
C THR A 111 1.97 25.42 19.60
N ARG A 112 2.54 25.22 20.80
CA ARG A 112 2.49 26.22 21.89
C ARG A 112 3.24 27.51 21.57
N ARG A 113 4.38 27.44 20.87
CA ARG A 113 5.11 28.64 20.40
C ARG A 113 4.27 29.43 19.41
N LYS A 114 3.63 28.75 18.45
CA LYS A 114 2.73 29.37 17.47
C LYS A 114 1.44 29.91 18.11
N LEU A 115 0.86 29.17 19.05
CA LEU A 115 -0.39 29.53 19.76
C LEU A 115 -0.18 30.41 21.00
N GLY A 116 1.05 30.80 21.33
CA GLY A 116 1.36 31.74 22.43
C GLY A 116 0.65 33.09 22.34
N HIS A 117 -0.06 33.35 21.24
CA HIS A 117 -0.91 34.53 21.04
C HIS A 117 -2.41 34.24 20.85
N ALA A 118 -2.85 32.98 20.79
CA ALA A 118 -4.26 32.66 20.60
C ALA A 118 -4.72 31.42 21.38
N GLN A 119 -5.70 31.65 22.26
CA GLN A 119 -6.62 30.67 22.83
C GLN A 119 -6.12 29.71 23.91
N ARG A 120 -6.38 30.14 25.15
CA ARG A 120 -6.25 29.39 26.39
C ARG A 120 -7.41 28.42 26.70
N ASN A 121 -8.37 28.20 25.79
CA ASN A 121 -9.59 27.43 26.09
C ASN A 121 -9.94 26.43 24.99
N ARG A 122 -9.43 25.20 25.09
CA ARG A 122 -10.12 23.96 24.67
C ARG A 122 -9.31 22.75 25.14
N ARG A 123 -9.71 22.20 26.29
CA ARG A 123 -9.33 20.86 26.77
C ARG A 123 -10.52 19.90 26.54
N ARG A 124 -10.19 18.63 26.30
CA ARG A 124 -11.02 17.45 25.91
C ARG A 124 -11.08 17.27 24.39
N ASP A 125 -10.68 16.16 23.79
CA ASP A 125 -10.32 14.81 24.25
C ASP A 125 -9.39 14.15 23.20
N GLN A 126 -8.50 13.27 23.67
CA GLN A 126 -7.90 12.07 23.05
C GLN A 126 -7.48 12.06 21.55
N MET A 127 -6.24 11.60 21.34
CA MET A 127 -5.42 11.66 20.12
C MET A 127 -4.97 13.08 19.78
N GLU A 128 -3.79 13.47 20.27
CA GLU A 128 -3.03 14.56 19.68
C GLU A 128 -2.69 14.15 18.24
N MET A 129 -3.59 14.49 17.31
CA MET A 129 -3.33 14.49 15.89
C MET A 129 -2.10 15.38 15.67
N LEU A 130 -0.99 14.76 15.30
CA LEU A 130 0.19 15.40 14.70
C LEU A 130 -0.14 15.96 13.30
N ALA A 131 -1.38 16.42 13.11
CA ALA A 131 -1.87 16.93 11.85
C ALA A 131 -1.01 18.10 11.42
N ASP A 132 -0.61 18.06 10.16
CA ASP A 132 0.11 19.08 9.43
C ASP A 132 1.57 19.29 9.87
N TYR A 133 2.19 18.28 10.52
CA TYR A 133 3.62 18.38 10.82
C TYR A 133 4.45 18.24 9.52
N PRO A 134 5.31 19.21 9.15
CA PRO A 134 6.04 19.16 7.90
C PRO A 134 7.06 18.03 7.90
N LEU A 135 7.14 17.30 6.79
CA LEU A 135 8.09 16.22 6.57
C LEU A 135 8.65 16.25 5.15
N THR A 136 9.81 15.62 4.99
CA THR A 136 10.44 15.40 3.68
C THR A 136 10.36 13.92 3.34
N ILE A 137 9.92 13.61 2.13
CA ILE A 137 9.72 12.26 1.63
C ILE A 137 10.81 11.96 0.60
N THR A 138 11.64 10.97 0.88
CA THR A 138 12.66 10.50 -0.07
C THR A 138 12.33 9.07 -0.47
N PRO A 139 12.10 8.76 -1.75
CA PRO A 139 11.85 7.40 -2.17
C PRO A 139 13.11 6.55 -1.99
N VAL A 140 12.91 5.30 -1.55
CA VAL A 140 13.98 4.32 -1.36
C VAL A 140 13.88 3.30 -2.48
N ASP A 141 15.00 3.01 -3.13
CA ASP A 141 14.99 2.08 -4.25
C ASP A 141 14.73 0.62 -3.80
N ALA A 142 14.49 -0.27 -4.76
CA ALA A 142 14.26 -1.69 -4.47
C ALA A 142 15.47 -2.41 -3.83
N LYS A 143 16.66 -1.80 -3.84
CA LYS A 143 17.87 -2.31 -3.20
C LYS A 143 18.02 -1.80 -1.76
N GLY A 144 17.16 -0.88 -1.32
CA GLY A 144 17.23 -0.26 0.00
C GLY A 144 18.26 0.87 0.07
N GLU A 145 18.79 1.32 -1.07
CA GLU A 145 19.70 2.45 -1.15
C GLU A 145 18.87 3.73 -1.28
N LEU A 146 19.27 4.75 -0.51
CA LEU A 146 18.75 6.09 -0.71
C LEU A 146 19.30 6.56 -2.05
N GLY A 147 18.44 6.68 -3.05
CA GLY A 147 18.85 7.19 -4.35
C GLY A 147 19.46 8.56 -4.14
N ILE A 148 20.78 8.68 -4.29
CA ILE A 148 21.56 9.91 -4.02
C ILE A 148 21.08 11.07 -4.92
N ALA A 149 20.32 10.76 -5.98
CA ALA A 149 19.71 11.72 -6.90
C ALA A 149 18.17 11.68 -6.91
N ALA A 150 17.52 10.97 -5.99
CA ALA A 150 16.07 10.90 -5.99
C ALA A 150 15.48 12.24 -5.49
N PRO A 151 14.56 12.87 -6.25
CA PRO A 151 13.91 14.09 -5.81
C PRO A 151 13.18 13.81 -4.50
N SER A 152 13.44 14.64 -3.51
CA SER A 152 12.71 14.60 -2.25
C SER A 152 11.49 15.51 -2.35
N THR A 153 10.33 14.97 -1.98
CA THR A 153 9.06 15.68 -2.06
C THR A 153 8.67 16.18 -0.66
N ALA A 154 8.22 17.42 -0.56
CA ALA A 154 7.69 17.94 0.69
C ALA A 154 6.30 17.34 0.97
N GLY A 155 6.02 17.06 2.24
CA GLY A 155 4.74 16.54 2.68
C GLY A 155 4.37 16.98 4.08
N SER A 156 3.17 16.57 4.51
CA SER A 156 2.65 16.84 5.84
C SER A 156 2.18 15.55 6.50
N LEU A 157 2.44 15.41 7.79
CA LEU A 157 1.97 14.29 8.57
C LEU A 157 0.48 14.44 8.87
N GLN A 158 -0.32 13.41 8.62
CA GLN A 158 -1.69 13.37 9.11
C GLN A 158 -1.78 12.60 10.43
N GLN A 159 -1.17 11.42 10.47
CA GLN A 159 -1.25 10.51 11.61
C GLN A 159 0.01 9.65 11.69
N ILE A 160 0.51 9.44 12.90
CA ILE A 160 1.59 8.48 13.16
C ILE A 160 1.32 7.67 14.42
N SER A 161 1.71 6.41 14.37
CA SER A 161 1.75 5.48 15.49
C SER A 161 3.03 4.65 15.38
N SER A 162 3.21 3.70 16.30
CA SER A 162 4.36 2.79 16.27
C SER A 162 4.36 1.82 15.08
N ARG A 163 3.24 1.67 14.37
CA ARG A 163 3.09 0.71 13.27
C ARG A 163 2.64 1.34 11.98
N VAL A 164 1.78 2.36 12.05
CA VAL A 164 1.10 2.94 10.90
C VAL A 164 1.39 4.43 10.85
N VAL A 165 1.58 4.93 9.64
CA VAL A 165 1.73 6.35 9.34
C VAL A 165 0.88 6.71 8.13
N SER A 166 0.30 7.90 8.14
CA SER A 166 -0.34 8.52 6.97
C SER A 166 0.12 9.97 6.83
N PHE A 167 0.30 10.38 5.58
CA PHE A 167 0.85 11.68 5.21
C PHE A 167 0.30 12.15 3.87
N GLU A 168 0.30 13.46 3.67
CA GLU A 168 -0.05 14.10 2.41
C GLU A 168 1.19 14.64 1.71
N HIS A 169 1.12 14.73 0.38
CA HIS A 169 2.21 15.21 -0.47
C HIS A 169 1.68 15.67 -1.82
N ALA A 170 2.43 16.55 -2.48
CA ALA A 170 1.99 17.17 -3.74
C ALA A 170 2.25 16.28 -4.97
N GLU A 171 3.30 15.46 -4.95
CA GLU A 171 3.78 14.72 -6.12
C GLU A 171 3.63 13.22 -5.95
N PRO A 172 3.18 12.48 -6.99
CA PRO A 172 2.98 11.05 -6.87
C PRO A 172 4.28 10.32 -6.53
N ILE A 173 4.24 9.44 -5.54
CA ILE A 173 5.38 8.63 -5.11
C ILE A 173 5.42 7.35 -5.97
N PRO A 174 6.47 7.13 -6.78
CA PRO A 174 6.56 5.97 -7.66
C PRO A 174 6.92 4.68 -6.90
N GLU A 175 7.64 4.82 -5.78
CA GLU A 175 8.18 3.68 -5.02
C GLU A 175 7.30 3.29 -3.85
N GLN A 176 7.34 1.99 -3.52
CA GLN A 176 6.59 1.45 -2.40
C GLN A 176 7.26 1.76 -1.05
N THR A 177 8.58 1.95 -1.00
CA THR A 177 9.29 2.25 0.25
C THR A 177 9.80 3.69 0.23
N VAL A 178 9.54 4.42 1.30
CA VAL A 178 9.95 5.82 1.47
C VAL A 178 10.62 6.06 2.80
N LEU A 179 11.52 7.03 2.83
CA LEU A 179 12.09 7.61 4.04
C LEU A 179 11.35 8.92 4.35
N LEU A 180 10.64 8.95 5.47
CA LEU A 180 10.03 10.16 6.00
C LEU A 180 11.01 10.82 6.97
N THR A 181 11.44 12.04 6.68
CA THR A 181 12.35 12.80 7.55
C THR A 181 11.62 13.98 8.17
N PHE A 182 11.65 14.03 9.50
CA PHE A 182 11.06 15.08 10.33
C PHE A 182 12.17 15.96 10.88
N HIS A 183 11.99 17.28 10.76
CA HIS A 183 12.88 18.26 11.36
C HIS A 183 12.35 18.62 12.74
N LEU A 184 13.14 18.34 13.77
CA LEU A 184 12.82 18.47 15.19
C LEU A 184 13.48 19.72 15.82
N GLY A 185 13.78 20.72 14.99
CA GLY A 185 14.64 21.87 15.30
C GLY A 185 15.82 21.99 14.34
N GLU A 186 16.77 22.89 14.62
CA GLU A 186 17.86 23.21 13.67
C GLU A 186 18.82 22.05 13.41
N GLN A 187 19.07 21.20 14.42
CA GLN A 187 20.08 20.13 14.32
C GLN A 187 19.53 18.72 14.59
N GLN A 188 18.26 18.61 14.99
CA GLN A 188 17.66 17.31 15.27
C GLN A 188 16.79 16.86 14.11
N ARG A 189 17.07 15.65 13.63
CA ARG A 189 16.28 14.99 12.59
C ARG A 189 15.85 13.62 13.08
N LEU A 190 14.66 13.22 12.66
CA LEU A 190 14.10 11.91 12.95
C LEU A 190 13.61 11.32 11.63
N SER A 191 14.06 10.13 11.30
CA SER A 191 13.72 9.50 10.02
C SER A 191 13.01 8.17 10.25
N PHE A 192 11.97 7.92 9.46
CA PHE A 192 11.18 6.69 9.49
C PHE A 192 11.23 6.05 8.11
N VAL A 193 11.57 4.77 8.06
CA VAL A 193 11.43 3.96 6.84
C VAL A 193 10.02 3.40 6.82
N VAL A 194 9.30 3.60 5.73
CA VAL A 194 7.87 3.29 5.61
C VAL A 194 7.62 2.49 4.35
N ASP A 195 6.90 1.38 4.48
CA ASP A 195 6.31 0.65 3.36
C ASP A 195 4.91 1.20 3.07
N VAL A 196 4.78 1.94 1.98
CA VAL A 196 3.54 2.56 1.48
C VAL A 196 2.62 1.47 0.97
N THR A 197 1.50 1.28 1.66
CA THR A 197 0.51 0.24 1.35
C THR A 197 -0.64 0.76 0.50
N TRP A 198 -0.89 2.06 0.53
CA TRP A 198 -1.92 2.71 -0.26
C TRP A 198 -1.56 4.17 -0.55
N THR A 199 -2.05 4.65 -1.69
CA THR A 199 -1.99 6.05 -2.12
C THR A 199 -3.31 6.41 -2.78
N ARG A 200 -3.85 7.58 -2.46
CA ARG A 200 -5.12 8.10 -2.99
C ARG A 200 -4.96 9.57 -3.37
N ALA A 201 -5.52 9.96 -4.50
CA ALA A 201 -5.61 11.38 -4.88
C ALA A 201 -6.62 12.13 -3.99
N VAL A 202 -6.24 13.34 -3.59
CA VAL A 202 -7.05 14.31 -2.82
C VAL A 202 -7.04 15.66 -3.58
N ASP A 203 -7.83 16.62 -3.13
CA ASP A 203 -8.09 17.86 -3.90
C ASP A 203 -6.84 18.66 -4.27
N ASP A 204 -5.77 18.60 -3.45
CA ASP A 204 -4.50 19.34 -3.66
C ASP A 204 -3.25 18.42 -3.64
N GLY A 205 -3.40 17.17 -4.09
CA GLY A 205 -2.29 16.24 -4.19
C GLY A 205 -2.67 14.80 -3.87
N PHE A 206 -1.91 14.16 -2.99
CA PHE A 206 -2.05 12.76 -2.68
C PHE A 206 -1.96 12.53 -1.18
N ALA A 207 -2.80 11.62 -0.68
CA ALA A 207 -2.68 11.05 0.65
C ALA A 207 -2.12 9.62 0.51
N SER A 208 -1.10 9.31 1.29
CA SER A 208 -0.47 7.99 1.33
C SER A 208 -0.45 7.46 2.76
N GLY A 209 -0.45 6.15 2.89
CA GLY A 209 -0.30 5.51 4.18
C GLY A 209 0.33 4.13 4.11
N GLY A 210 1.01 3.79 5.19
CA GLY A 210 1.91 2.65 5.19
C GLY A 210 2.27 2.16 6.57
N THR A 211 3.11 1.12 6.58
CA THR A 211 3.64 0.54 7.81
C THR A 211 5.05 1.02 8.07
N VAL A 212 5.32 1.44 9.31
CA VAL A 212 6.66 1.83 9.76
C VAL A 212 7.52 0.57 9.87
N LEU A 213 8.61 0.54 9.11
CA LEU A 213 9.58 -0.56 9.11
C LEU A 213 10.71 -0.32 10.10
N ALA A 214 11.23 0.91 10.17
CA ALA A 214 12.37 1.26 11.00
C ALA A 214 12.39 2.75 11.35
N VAL A 215 13.14 3.09 12.40
CA VAL A 215 13.43 4.48 12.79
C VAL A 215 14.94 4.66 12.89
N GLY A 216 15.41 5.75 12.28
CA GLY A 216 16.79 6.22 12.38
C GLY A 216 16.84 7.63 12.93
N VAL A 217 17.83 7.89 13.78
CA VAL A 217 18.30 9.26 14.02
C VAL A 217 19.54 9.37 13.15
N PRO A 218 19.52 10.14 12.06
CA PRO A 218 20.75 10.35 11.30
C PRO A 218 21.74 11.02 12.26
N SER A 219 22.82 10.30 12.58
CA SER A 219 23.96 10.88 13.26
C SER A 219 24.41 12.04 12.38
N SER A 220 24.36 13.26 12.90
CA SER A 220 24.96 14.41 12.24
C SER A 220 26.44 14.10 12.09
N GLU A 221 26.84 13.58 10.95
CA GLU A 221 28.24 13.42 10.60
C GLU A 221 28.84 14.82 10.62
N PRO A 222 29.91 15.07 11.40
CA PRO A 222 30.48 16.40 11.50
C PRO A 222 30.92 16.82 10.11
N GLU A 223 30.43 17.97 9.64
CA GLU A 223 30.90 18.57 8.39
C GLU A 223 32.44 18.55 8.39
N PRO A 224 33.08 18.05 7.32
CA PRO A 224 34.51 18.19 7.19
C PRO A 224 34.81 19.69 7.19
N VAL A 225 35.46 20.15 8.26
CA VAL A 225 35.92 21.53 8.39
C VAL A 225 36.81 21.80 7.20
N ALA A 226 36.29 22.53 6.21
CA ALA A 226 37.05 23.01 5.08
C ALA A 226 38.21 23.85 5.65
N SER A 227 39.43 23.33 5.49
CA SER A 227 40.67 24.01 5.84
C SER A 227 41.13 24.89 4.69
#